data_AF-A0A1F7CLY5-F1
#
_entry.id   AF-A0A1F7CLY5-F1
#
_cell.length_a   1.000
_cell.length_b   1.000
_cell.length_c   1.000
_cell.angle_alpha   90.00
_cell.angle_beta   90.00
_cell.angle_gamma   90.00
#
_symmetry.space_group_name_H-M   'P 1'
#
loop_
_entity.id
_entity.type
_entity.pdbx_description
1 polymer ?
#
loop_
_entity_poly.entity_id
_entity_poly.type
_entity_poly.pdbx_seq_one_letter_code
_entity_poly.pdbx_strand_id
1 'polypeptide(L)'
;MFDPMSDLQGSQSSDDSVPSSVRAPQQGRQFADDVHSITIHARQRTFYVDLKQSSNGKFFKISEKSRGGQKTTIMFDVEDLDQFIQAFQEMKSHV
;
A
#
# COMPACT_ATOMS: atom_id res chain seq x y z
N MET A 1 35.01 17.79 63.76
CA MET A 1 35.37 18.40 62.46
C MET A 1 34.10 18.46 61.64
N PHE A 2 33.62 19.67 61.36
CA PHE A 2 32.49 19.96 60.48
C PHE A 2 33.09 20.16 59.09
N ASP A 3 32.60 19.45 58.07
CA ASP A 3 32.75 19.91 56.69
C ASP A 3 31.46 19.64 55.90
N PRO A 4 30.54 20.62 55.86
CA PRO A 4 29.32 20.62 55.08
C PRO A 4 29.50 21.60 53.92
N MET A 5 29.78 21.05 52.75
CA MET A 5 29.39 21.60 51.45
C MET A 5 29.93 20.66 50.38
N SER A 6 29.07 19.78 49.86
CA SER A 6 29.11 19.31 48.48
C SER A 6 27.74 18.77 48.06
N ASP A 7 26.67 19.44 48.50
CA ASP A 7 25.38 19.40 47.82
C ASP A 7 25.47 20.29 46.58
N LEU A 8 26.18 19.81 45.56
CA LEU A 8 26.16 20.35 44.20
C LEU A 8 26.31 19.20 43.20
N GLN A 9 25.26 18.39 43.07
CA GLN A 9 24.99 17.73 41.79
C GLN A 9 23.65 18.23 41.28
N GLY A 10 23.75 19.31 40.50
CA GLY A 10 22.63 19.91 39.81
C GLY A 10 21.94 18.92 38.87
N SER A 11 20.63 19.07 38.83
CA SER A 11 19.75 18.66 37.75
C SER A 11 20.32 19.00 36.37
N GLN A 12 20.62 17.98 35.56
CA GLN A 12 20.65 18.11 34.09
C GLN A 12 20.03 16.86 33.46
N SER A 13 18.91 17.13 32.80
CA SER A 13 18.19 16.35 31.80
C SER A 13 19.09 15.71 30.74
N SER A 14 18.81 14.47 30.35
CA SER A 14 18.95 13.97 28.97
C SER A 14 18.12 12.71 28.80
N ASP A 15 16.96 12.91 28.20
CA ASP A 15 16.06 11.91 27.64
C ASP A 15 16.78 11.20 26.49
N ASP A 16 17.27 9.97 26.69
CA ASP A 16 17.77 9.12 25.59
C ASP A 16 16.67 8.13 25.19
N SER A 17 15.56 8.69 24.71
CA SER A 17 14.57 7.95 23.95
C SER A 17 15.19 7.57 22.61
N VAL A 18 15.65 6.33 22.50
CA VAL A 18 16.00 5.70 21.23
C VAL A 18 14.93 6.04 20.17
N PRO A 19 15.26 6.75 19.08
CA PRO A 19 14.27 7.02 18.06
C PRO A 19 13.91 5.67 17.45
N SER A 20 12.68 5.25 17.69
CA SER A 20 12.01 4.21 16.92
C SER A 20 12.26 4.56 15.46
N SER A 21 13.08 3.74 14.80
CA SER A 21 13.36 3.84 13.38
C SER A 21 12.03 4.03 12.69
N VAL A 22 11.81 5.26 12.22
CA VAL A 22 10.58 5.66 11.56
C VAL A 22 10.47 4.70 10.40
N ARG A 23 9.59 3.71 10.53
CA ARG A 23 9.24 2.81 9.45
C ARG A 23 8.56 3.73 8.45
N ALA A 24 9.37 4.30 7.56
CA ALA A 24 8.90 5.11 6.47
C ALA A 24 7.74 4.33 5.86
N PRO A 25 6.54 4.93 5.72
CA PRO A 25 5.53 4.30 4.92
C PRO A 25 6.21 4.04 3.60
N GLN A 26 6.27 2.77 3.23
CA GLN A 26 6.70 2.34 1.91
C GLN A 26 5.61 2.85 0.97
N GLN A 27 5.59 4.17 0.74
CA GLN A 27 4.99 4.82 -0.40
C GLN A 27 5.79 4.27 -1.57
N GLY A 28 5.40 3.05 -1.98
CA GLY A 28 5.83 2.48 -3.23
C GLY A 28 5.62 3.58 -4.24
N ARG A 29 6.73 4.04 -4.83
CA ARG A 29 6.79 5.08 -5.86
C ARG A 29 5.45 5.13 -6.56
N GLN A 30 4.71 6.22 -6.33
CA GLN A 30 3.50 6.50 -7.10
C GLN A 30 3.99 6.80 -8.51
N PHE A 31 4.24 5.74 -9.28
CA PHE A 31 4.62 5.82 -10.69
C PHE A 31 3.44 6.27 -11.56
N ALA A 32 2.24 6.36 -10.97
CA ALA A 32 1.00 6.70 -11.62
C ALA A 32 0.00 7.24 -10.59
N ASP A 33 -0.81 8.21 -11.02
CA ASP A 33 -1.91 8.76 -10.24
C ASP A 33 -3.10 7.80 -10.24
N ASP A 34 -3.78 7.70 -9.10
CA ASP A 34 -4.98 6.90 -8.96
C ASP A 34 -6.18 7.64 -9.55
N VAL A 35 -6.78 7.08 -10.60
CA VAL A 35 -7.96 7.67 -11.27
C VAL A 35 -9.23 7.12 -10.63
N HIS A 36 -9.31 5.80 -10.46
CA HIS A 36 -10.47 5.14 -9.87
C HIS A 36 -10.09 3.77 -9.32
N SER A 37 -10.76 3.34 -8.25
CA SER A 37 -10.52 2.04 -7.62
C SER A 37 -11.83 1.39 -7.21
N ILE A 38 -11.97 0.10 -7.53
CA ILE A 38 -13.08 -0.76 -7.11
C ILE A 38 -12.51 -1.93 -6.33
N THR A 39 -13.16 -2.27 -5.22
CA THR A 39 -12.80 -3.45 -4.41
C THR A 39 -13.94 -4.45 -4.39
N ILE A 40 -13.64 -5.70 -4.75
CA ILE A 40 -14.58 -6.82 -4.73
C ILE A 40 -14.17 -7.76 -3.59
N HIS A 41 -15.07 -7.92 -2.61
CA HIS A 41 -14.88 -8.83 -1.49
C HIS A 41 -15.53 -10.18 -1.79
N ALA A 42 -14.72 -11.21 -1.98
CA ALA A 42 -15.18 -12.60 -2.10
C ALA A 42 -14.88 -13.39 -0.81
N ARG A 43 -15.38 -14.62 -0.72
CA ARG A 43 -15.32 -15.41 0.52
C ARG A 43 -13.90 -15.64 1.08
N GLN A 44 -12.91 -15.88 0.20
CA GLN A 44 -11.54 -16.20 0.61
C GLN A 44 -10.48 -15.25 0.03
N ARG A 45 -10.91 -14.29 -0.81
CA ARG A 45 -10.06 -13.44 -1.62
C ARG A 45 -10.67 -12.05 -1.74
N THR A 46 -9.83 -11.04 -1.83
CA THR A 46 -10.23 -9.67 -2.19
C THR A 46 -9.59 -9.31 -3.51
N PHE A 47 -10.38 -8.81 -4.45
CA PHE A 47 -9.88 -8.29 -5.72
C PHE A 47 -9.90 -6.77 -5.70
N TYR A 48 -8.82 -6.15 -6.16
CA TYR A 48 -8.70 -4.71 -6.34
C TYR A 48 -8.56 -4.44 -7.82
N VAL A 49 -9.41 -3.58 -8.36
CA VAL A 49 -9.38 -3.14 -9.76
C VAL A 49 -9.12 -1.65 -9.74
N ASP A 50 -7.89 -1.26 -10.08
CA ASP A 50 -7.45 0.13 -10.08
C ASP A 50 -7.24 0.61 -11.52
N LEU A 51 -7.86 1.72 -11.89
CA LEU A 51 -7.50 2.51 -13.07
C LEU A 51 -6.50 3.58 -12.64
N LYS A 52 -5.31 3.56 -13.24
CA LYS A 52 -4.22 4.48 -12.95
C LYS A 52 -3.80 5.25 -14.19
N GLN A 53 -3.19 6.42 -14.00
CA GLN A 53 -2.67 7.27 -15.07
C GLN A 53 -1.18 7.51 -14.89
N SER A 54 -0.39 7.13 -15.90
CA SER A 54 1.06 7.34 -15.99
C SER A 54 1.36 8.39 -17.08
N SER A 55 2.64 8.74 -17.24
CA SER A 55 3.13 9.55 -18.37
C SER A 55 2.82 8.92 -19.73
N ASN A 56 2.70 7.59 -19.78
CA ASN A 56 2.48 6.82 -21.01
C ASN A 56 0.99 6.57 -21.31
N GLY A 57 0.08 7.14 -20.51
CA GLY A 57 -1.36 6.92 -20.65
C GLY A 57 -1.98 6.22 -19.44
N LYS A 58 -3.21 5.72 -19.62
CA LYS A 58 -3.98 5.05 -18.58
C LYS A 58 -3.86 3.54 -18.70
N PHE A 59 -3.83 2.86 -17.56
CA PHE A 59 -3.75 1.42 -17.49
C PHE A 59 -4.54 0.89 -16.29
N PHE A 60 -4.94 -0.37 -16.37
CA PHE A 60 -5.58 -1.10 -15.28
C PHE A 60 -4.56 -1.91 -14.51
N LYS A 61 -4.72 -1.95 -13.19
CA LYS A 61 -4.00 -2.83 -12.29
C LYS A 61 -5.00 -3.66 -11.52
N ILE A 62 -5.01 -4.97 -11.75
CA ILE A 62 -5.89 -5.90 -11.05
C ILE A 62 -5.05 -6.72 -10.08
N SER A 63 -5.36 -6.64 -8.79
CA SER A 63 -4.70 -7.41 -7.75
C SER A 63 -5.65 -8.38 -7.08
N GLU A 64 -5.25 -9.64 -6.95
CA GLU A 64 -5.89 -10.59 -6.05
C GLU A 64 -5.09 -10.67 -4.75
N LYS A 65 -5.77 -10.58 -3.61
CA LYS A 65 -5.19 -10.84 -2.29
C LYS A 65 -5.92 -12.00 -1.62
N SER A 66 -5.21 -13.09 -1.40
CA SER A 66 -5.71 -14.24 -0.65
C SER A 66 -5.68 -13.98 0.86
N ARG A 67 -6.51 -14.69 1.63
CA ARG A 67 -6.48 -14.65 3.11
C ARG A 67 -5.13 -15.07 3.70
N GLY A 68 -4.37 -15.91 3.00
CA GLY A 68 -3.01 -16.31 3.38
C GLY A 68 -1.94 -15.25 3.13
N GLY A 69 -2.32 -14.04 2.69
CA GLY A 69 -1.42 -12.92 2.47
C GLY A 69 -0.73 -12.91 1.10
N GLN A 70 -0.83 -14.00 0.33
CA GLN A 70 -0.32 -14.03 -1.05
C GLN A 70 -1.10 -13.05 -1.91
N LYS A 71 -0.37 -12.19 -2.62
CA LYS A 71 -0.91 -11.19 -3.55
C LYS A 71 -0.37 -11.45 -4.94
N THR A 72 -1.26 -11.62 -5.90
CA THR A 72 -0.93 -11.66 -7.33
C THR A 72 -1.47 -10.41 -8.00
N THR A 73 -0.82 -9.95 -9.06
CA THR A 73 -1.21 -8.71 -9.73
C THR A 73 -0.90 -8.81 -11.21
N ILE A 74 -1.85 -8.36 -12.02
CA ILE A 74 -1.69 -8.14 -13.45
C ILE A 74 -1.91 -6.67 -13.77
N MET A 75 -1.31 -6.19 -14.84
CA MET A 75 -1.52 -4.86 -15.38
C MET A 75 -1.70 -4.97 -16.90
N PHE A 76 -2.59 -4.16 -17.46
CA PHE A 76 -2.81 -4.06 -18.90
C PHE A 76 -3.28 -2.65 -19.25
N ASP A 77 -3.07 -2.24 -20.49
CA ASP A 77 -3.40 -0.88 -20.94
C ASP A 77 -4.90 -0.76 -21.24
N VAL A 78 -5.42 0.48 -21.26
CA VAL A 78 -6.85 0.72 -21.52
C VAL A 78 -7.28 0.21 -22.90
N GLU A 79 -6.37 0.12 -23.86
CA GLU A 79 -6.64 -0.38 -25.22
C GLU A 79 -7.11 -1.84 -25.24
N ASP A 80 -6.72 -2.65 -24.26
CA ASP A 80 -7.13 -4.06 -24.16
C ASP A 80 -8.44 -4.25 -23.40
N LEU A 81 -9.01 -3.20 -22.79
CA LEU A 81 -10.18 -3.30 -21.91
C LEU A 81 -11.38 -3.96 -22.61
N ASP A 82 -11.64 -3.60 -23.86
CA ASP A 82 -12.79 -4.14 -24.60
C ASP A 82 -12.66 -5.65 -24.82
N GLN A 83 -11.45 -6.15 -25.06
CA GLN A 83 -11.19 -7.59 -25.20
C GLN A 83 -11.43 -8.33 -23.89
N PHE A 84 -10.99 -7.76 -22.76
CA PHE A 84 -11.28 -8.32 -21.43
C PHE A 84 -12.79 -8.36 -21.16
N ILE A 85 -13.52 -7.28 -21.45
CA ILE A 85 -14.98 -7.22 -21.24
C ILE A 85 -15.69 -8.27 -22.09
N GLN A 86 -15.34 -8.39 -23.38
CA GLN A 86 -15.90 -9.41 -24.26
C GLN A 86 -15.63 -10.82 -23.74
N ALA A 87 -14.40 -11.12 -23.31
CA ALA A 87 -14.06 -12.42 -22.74
C ALA A 87 -14.89 -12.73 -21.48
N PHE A 88 -15.07 -11.77 -20.58
CA PHE A 88 -15.92 -11.98 -19.39
C PHE A 88 -17.41 -12.14 -19.74
N GLN A 89 -17.91 -11.42 -20.73
CA GLN A 89 -19.30 -11.55 -21.20
C GLN A 89 -19.54 -12.91 -21.86
N GLU A 90 -18.60 -13.41 -22.67
CA GLU A 90 -18.64 -14.76 -23.23
C GLU A 90 -18.66 -15.81 -22.12
N MET A 91 -17.72 -15.74 -21.18
CA MET A 91 -17.66 -16.68 -20.04
C MET A 91 -18.93 -16.63 -19.17
N LYS A 92 -19.57 -15.46 -19.04
CA LYS A 92 -20.83 -15.31 -18.32
C LYS A 92 -21.97 -16.12 -18.96
N SER A 93 -21.94 -16.37 -20.27
CA SER A 93 -22.96 -17.19 -20.94
C SER A 93 -22.90 -18.68 -20.56
N HIS A 94 -21.81 -19.11 -19.92
CA HIS A 94 -21.57 -20.50 -19.52
C HIS A 94 -21.80 -20.79 -18.02
N VAL A 95 -22.29 -19.81 -17.25
CA VAL A 95 -22.59 -19.95 -15.81
C VAL A 95 -24.05 -19.63 -15.53
#